data_AF-A0A8F5BP10-F1
#
_entry.id   AF-A0A8F5BP10-F1
#
_cell.length_a   1.000
_cell.length_b   1.000
_cell.length_c   1.000
_cell.angle_alpha   90.00
_cell.angle_beta   90.00
_cell.angle_gamma   90.00
#
_symmetry.space_group_name_H-M   'P 1'
#
loop_
_entity.id
_entity.type
_entity.pdbx_description
1 polymer ?
#
loop_
_entity_poly.entity_id
_entity_poly.type
_entity_poly.pdbx_seq_one_letter_code
_entity_poly.pdbx_strand_id
1 'polypeptide(L)'
;MEVSEPVAETISKRFWALIKMLRFYVVLRRFGYIDPLIYSIDPKQIKDVLSEALREFVSYTSSSSSRSIVINDDPKNPVTTQAPCLVVAKREEIPQNFPNIYRYTIYKIDKSSEYCISPLVVNDKYATLITPNESIIKEFFDKLDSNIQYARVLASLAVGGE
;
A
#
# COMPACT_ATOMS: atom_id res chain seq x y z
N MET A 1 20.20 -11.35 -27.53
CA MET A 1 20.22 -11.40 -26.05
C MET A 1 19.17 -10.43 -25.58
N GLU A 2 18.01 -10.92 -25.13
CA GLU A 2 17.01 -10.07 -24.47
C GLU A 2 17.62 -9.55 -23.18
N VAL A 3 17.68 -8.24 -23.04
CA VAL A 3 18.11 -7.58 -21.80
C VAL A 3 17.00 -7.84 -20.80
N SER A 4 17.23 -8.75 -19.84
CA SER A 4 16.26 -9.04 -18.78
C SER A 4 15.98 -7.73 -18.01
N GLU A 5 14.72 -7.30 -17.95
CA GLU A 5 14.34 -6.18 -17.10
C GLU A 5 14.82 -6.44 -15.66
N PRO A 6 15.34 -5.43 -14.95
CA PRO A 6 15.72 -5.59 -13.56
C PRO A 6 14.49 -5.99 -12.74
N VAL A 7 14.63 -7.04 -11.91
CA VAL A 7 13.55 -7.65 -11.11
C VAL A 7 12.69 -6.60 -10.38
N ALA A 8 13.31 -5.52 -9.87
CA ALA A 8 12.62 -4.44 -9.19
C ALA A 8 11.67 -3.64 -10.09
N GLU A 9 12.01 -3.42 -11.36
CA GLU A 9 11.19 -2.69 -12.33
C GLU A 9 9.98 -3.53 -12.77
N THR A 10 10.18 -4.83 -12.97
CA THR A 10 9.06 -5.73 -13.24
C THR A 10 8.12 -5.80 -12.03
N ILE A 11 8.66 -5.84 -10.81
CA ILE A 11 7.85 -5.85 -9.58
C ILE A 11 7.09 -4.54 -9.39
N SER A 12 7.75 -3.39 -9.60
CA SER A 12 7.13 -2.07 -9.43
C SER A 12 5.97 -1.85 -10.40
N LYS A 13 6.03 -2.42 -11.62
CA LYS A 13 4.97 -2.36 -12.62
C LYS A 13 3.86 -3.39 -12.38
N ARG A 14 4.22 -4.68 -12.27
CA ARG A 14 3.25 -5.78 -12.30
C ARG A 14 2.59 -6.06 -10.95
N PHE A 15 3.31 -5.84 -9.86
CA PHE A 15 2.84 -6.11 -8.49
C PHE A 15 2.59 -4.83 -7.69
N TRP A 16 2.42 -3.71 -8.38
CA TRP A 16 2.18 -2.40 -7.76
C TRP A 16 1.02 -2.38 -6.76
N ALA A 17 -0.09 -3.07 -7.05
CA ALA A 17 -1.23 -3.14 -6.14
C ALA A 17 -0.88 -3.85 -4.83
N LEU A 18 0.00 -4.86 -4.86
CA LEU A 18 0.52 -5.52 -3.65
C LEU A 18 1.46 -4.59 -2.89
N ILE A 19 2.32 -3.82 -3.57
CA ILE A 19 3.17 -2.80 -2.93
C ILE A 19 2.31 -1.79 -2.18
N LYS A 20 1.26 -1.25 -2.83
CA LYS A 20 0.31 -0.31 -2.23
C LYS A 20 -0.41 -0.91 -1.02
N MET A 21 -0.87 -2.15 -1.10
CA MET A 21 -1.51 -2.85 0.03
C MET A 21 -0.54 -3.05 1.21
N LEU A 22 0.70 -3.48 0.95
CA LEU A 22 1.69 -3.69 2.01
C LEU A 22 2.14 -2.37 2.64
N ARG A 23 2.27 -1.30 1.84
CA ARG A 23 2.57 0.04 2.35
C ARG A 23 1.47 0.55 3.28
N PHE A 24 0.20 0.27 2.98
CA PHE A 24 -0.90 0.53 3.89
C PHE A 24 -0.68 -0.17 5.25
N TYR A 25 -0.25 -1.43 5.26
CA TYR A 25 0.11 -2.11 6.51
C TYR A 25 1.36 -1.55 7.21
N VAL A 26 2.36 -1.06 6.46
CA VAL A 26 3.52 -0.35 7.02
C VAL A 26 3.07 0.91 7.75
N VAL A 27 2.18 1.70 7.17
CA VAL A 27 1.62 2.92 7.80
C VAL A 27 0.88 2.58 9.09
N LEU A 28 0.12 1.49 9.10
CA LEU A 28 -0.57 0.98 10.29
C LEU A 28 0.37 0.26 11.28
N ARG A 29 1.67 0.14 10.97
CA ARG A 29 2.68 -0.57 11.77
C ARG A 29 2.33 -2.04 12.04
N ARG A 30 1.57 -2.67 11.15
CA ARG A 30 1.24 -4.11 11.20
C ARG A 30 2.35 -4.92 10.53
N PHE A 31 3.55 -4.84 11.10
CA PHE A 31 4.77 -5.41 10.51
C PHE A 31 4.79 -6.94 10.45
N GLY A 32 3.86 -7.62 11.12
CA GLY A 32 3.63 -9.06 10.92
C GLY A 32 3.38 -9.44 9.46
N TYR A 33 2.87 -8.53 8.64
CA TYR A 33 2.68 -8.72 7.20
C TYR A 33 3.88 -8.33 6.32
N ILE A 34 4.95 -7.82 6.92
CA ILE A 34 6.13 -7.28 6.23
C ILE A 34 7.39 -8.07 6.60
N ASP A 35 7.62 -8.31 7.89
CA ASP A 35 8.83 -8.95 8.40
C ASP A 35 9.09 -10.33 7.77
N PRO A 36 8.09 -11.21 7.58
CA PRO A 36 8.31 -12.50 6.92
C PRO A 36 8.81 -12.34 5.48
N LEU A 37 8.37 -11.31 4.75
CA LEU A 37 8.83 -11.07 3.39
C LEU A 37 10.31 -10.63 3.34
N ILE A 38 10.87 -10.14 4.45
CA ILE A 38 12.26 -9.69 4.58
C ILE A 38 13.16 -10.77 5.19
N TYR A 39 12.67 -11.51 6.18
CA TYR A 39 13.50 -12.39 6.99
C TYR A 39 13.23 -13.88 6.77
N SER A 40 12.01 -14.29 6.41
CA SER A 40 11.69 -15.71 6.21
C SER A 40 12.39 -16.26 4.97
N ILE A 41 13.05 -17.41 5.10
CA ILE A 41 13.64 -18.14 3.97
C ILE A 41 12.66 -19.15 3.34
N ASP A 42 11.47 -19.32 3.92
CA ASP A 42 10.45 -20.26 3.45
C ASP A 42 9.35 -19.54 2.65
N PRO A 43 9.19 -19.83 1.34
CA PRO A 43 8.11 -19.32 0.52
C PRO A 43 6.70 -19.65 1.04
N LYS A 44 6.50 -20.81 1.68
CA LYS A 44 5.18 -21.21 2.21
C LYS A 44 4.74 -20.27 3.32
N GLN A 45 5.62 -20.03 4.29
CA GLN A 45 5.38 -19.07 5.37
C GLN A 45 5.05 -17.66 4.83
N ILE A 46 5.73 -17.23 3.76
CA ILE A 46 5.46 -15.93 3.14
C ILE A 46 4.07 -15.90 2.49
N LYS A 47 3.67 -16.97 1.80
CA LYS A 47 2.33 -17.09 1.19
C LYS A 47 1.22 -17.12 2.22
N ASP A 48 1.43 -17.78 3.36
CA ASP A 48 0.45 -17.83 4.45
C ASP A 48 0.21 -16.42 5.01
N VAL A 49 1.29 -15.69 5.31
CA VAL A 49 1.25 -14.30 5.79
C VAL A 49 0.57 -13.37 4.78
N LEU A 50 0.86 -13.52 3.49
CA LEU A 50 0.19 -12.73 2.44
C LEU A 50 -1.29 -13.07 2.32
N SER A 51 -1.68 -14.33 2.53
CA SER A 51 -3.08 -14.76 2.51
C SER A 51 -3.86 -14.16 3.69
N GLU A 52 -3.26 -14.12 4.88
CA GLU A 52 -3.81 -13.42 6.04
C GLU A 52 -3.94 -11.92 5.80
N ALA A 53 -2.89 -11.29 5.23
CA ALA A 53 -2.90 -9.87 4.89
C ALA A 53 -4.01 -9.53 3.89
N LEU A 54 -4.19 -10.35 2.85
CA LEU A 54 -5.28 -10.19 1.87
C LEU A 54 -6.65 -10.34 2.54
N ARG A 55 -6.81 -11.32 3.44
CA ARG A 55 -8.07 -11.55 4.14
C ARG A 55 -8.44 -10.41 5.07
N GLU A 56 -7.47 -9.88 5.83
CA GLU A 56 -7.67 -8.72 6.68
C GLU A 56 -7.98 -7.46 5.86
N PHE A 57 -7.34 -7.32 4.69
CA PHE A 57 -7.56 -6.18 3.81
C PHE A 57 -9.00 -6.09 3.33
N VAL A 58 -9.65 -7.23 3.08
CA VAL A 58 -11.11 -7.29 2.78
C VAL A 58 -11.96 -6.71 3.92
N SER A 59 -11.54 -6.88 5.18
CA SER A 59 -12.26 -6.30 6.33
C SER A 59 -12.16 -4.76 6.33
N TYR A 60 -10.99 -4.23 5.97
CA TYR A 60 -10.79 -2.79 5.81
C TYR A 60 -11.59 -2.23 4.63
N THR A 61 -11.56 -2.88 3.46
CA THR A 61 -12.27 -2.39 2.28
C THR A 61 -13.79 -2.41 2.46
N SER A 62 -14.33 -3.47 3.07
CA SER A 62 -15.77 -3.59 3.35
C SER A 62 -16.28 -2.64 4.44
N SER A 63 -15.41 -2.16 5.32
CA SER A 63 -15.75 -1.23 6.41
C SER A 63 -15.38 0.22 6.10
N SER A 64 -14.95 0.50 4.87
CA SER A 64 -14.45 1.83 4.49
C SER A 64 -15.55 2.90 4.56
N SER A 65 -15.14 4.13 4.90
CA SER A 65 -16.02 5.30 4.90
C SER A 65 -15.52 6.32 3.89
N SER A 66 -16.42 6.99 3.18
CA SER A 66 -16.04 8.02 2.23
C SER A 66 -15.80 9.36 2.94
N ARG A 67 -14.69 10.03 2.60
CA ARG A 67 -14.32 11.36 3.12
C ARG A 67 -13.85 12.26 1.99
N SER A 68 -14.02 13.57 2.19
CA SER A 68 -13.34 14.59 1.36
C SER A 68 -11.88 14.67 1.80
N ILE A 69 -10.95 14.32 0.92
CA ILE A 69 -9.51 14.34 1.20
C ILE A 69 -8.79 15.38 0.35
N VAL A 70 -7.67 15.89 0.85
CA VAL A 70 -6.78 16.78 0.11
C VAL A 70 -5.83 15.93 -0.74
N ILE A 71 -5.94 16.02 -2.06
CA ILE A 71 -5.09 15.30 -3.02
C ILE A 71 -3.97 16.17 -3.60
N ASN A 72 -4.11 17.49 -3.52
CA ASN A 72 -3.03 18.45 -3.77
C ASN A 72 -3.07 19.52 -2.67
N ASP A 73 -2.01 19.58 -1.87
CA ASP A 73 -1.89 20.45 -0.69
C ASP A 73 -1.18 21.76 -1.04
N ASP A 74 -1.63 22.42 -2.11
CA ASP A 74 -1.17 23.76 -2.46
C ASP A 74 -1.74 24.78 -1.43
N PRO A 75 -0.90 25.59 -0.77
CA PRO A 75 -1.35 26.57 0.22
C PRO A 75 -2.37 27.60 -0.31
N LYS A 76 -2.38 27.85 -1.62
CA LYS A 76 -3.28 28.83 -2.26
C LYS A 76 -4.53 28.16 -2.81
N ASN A 77 -4.39 26.99 -3.43
CA ASN A 77 -5.46 26.32 -4.16
C ASN A 77 -5.46 24.81 -3.86
N PRO A 78 -5.83 24.39 -2.63
CA PRO A 78 -5.88 22.98 -2.31
C PRO A 78 -6.96 22.27 -3.13
N VAL A 79 -6.62 21.11 -3.70
CA VAL A 79 -7.57 20.29 -4.47
C VAL A 79 -8.05 19.17 -3.58
N THR A 80 -9.37 19.06 -3.45
CA THR A 80 -10.03 18.01 -2.67
C THR A 80 -10.87 17.09 -3.56
N THR A 81 -11.04 15.85 -3.13
CA THR A 81 -11.90 14.88 -3.80
C THR A 81 -12.47 13.88 -2.80
N GLN A 82 -13.58 13.22 -3.15
CA GLN A 82 -14.13 12.14 -2.34
C GLN A 82 -13.30 10.88 -2.54
N ALA A 83 -12.92 10.22 -1.45
CA ALA A 83 -12.19 8.97 -1.49
C ALA A 83 -12.65 8.01 -0.37
N PRO A 84 -12.54 6.69 -0.59
CA PRO A 84 -12.75 5.70 0.48
C PRO A 84 -11.55 5.68 1.42
N CYS A 85 -11.79 5.98 2.68
CA CYS A 85 -10.83 5.84 3.77
C CYS A 85 -11.02 4.48 4.43
N LEU A 86 -10.01 3.62 4.29
CA LEU A 86 -10.00 2.31 4.94
C LEU A 86 -9.87 2.46 6.46
N VAL A 87 -9.09 3.45 6.90
CA VAL A 87 -8.98 3.87 8.30
C VAL A 87 -9.04 5.39 8.36
N VAL A 88 -9.82 5.91 9.30
CA VAL A 88 -9.76 7.32 9.71
C VAL A 88 -9.03 7.34 11.04
N ALA A 89 -7.84 7.93 11.07
CA ALA A 89 -6.98 7.95 12.24
C ALA A 89 -6.83 9.36 12.79
N LYS A 90 -6.74 9.47 14.11
CA LYS A 90 -6.39 10.75 14.74
C LYS A 90 -4.93 11.07 14.47
N ARG A 91 -4.58 12.35 14.55
CA ARG A 91 -3.23 12.83 14.23
C ARG A 91 -2.16 12.21 15.12
N GLU A 92 -2.48 12.02 16.40
CA GLU A 92 -1.61 11.46 17.42
C GLU A 92 -1.40 9.94 17.30
N GLU A 93 -2.25 9.24 16.56
CA GLU A 93 -2.15 7.79 16.36
C GLU A 93 -1.09 7.44 15.30
N ILE A 94 -0.72 8.42 14.47
CA ILE A 94 0.21 8.29 13.35
C ILE A 94 1.55 8.95 13.68
N PRO A 95 2.69 8.25 13.47
CA PRO A 95 4.00 8.85 13.67
C PRO A 95 4.16 10.14 12.86
N GLN A 96 4.71 11.19 13.49
CA GLN A 96 4.76 12.55 12.93
C GLN A 96 5.42 12.63 11.55
N ASN A 97 6.39 11.75 11.27
CA ASN A 97 7.11 11.73 9.99
C ASN A 97 6.35 11.01 8.88
N PHE A 98 5.42 10.11 9.22
CA PHE A 98 4.76 9.23 8.24
C PHE A 98 3.96 9.98 7.18
N PRO A 99 3.17 11.04 7.49
CA PRO A 99 2.45 11.80 6.48
C PRO A 99 3.37 12.40 5.40
N ASN A 100 4.63 12.69 5.73
CA ASN A 100 5.61 13.25 4.78
C ASN A 100 6.35 12.16 3.98
N ILE A 101 6.40 10.94 4.50
CA ILE A 101 7.07 9.80 3.85
C ILE A 101 6.11 9.05 2.94
N TYR A 102 4.87 8.80 3.38
CA TYR A 102 3.88 7.99 2.67
C TYR A 102 2.72 8.86 2.17
N ARG A 103 3.06 9.88 1.37
CA ARG A 103 2.14 10.97 0.96
C ARG A 103 0.96 10.51 0.10
N TYR A 104 1.05 9.35 -0.54
CA TYR A 104 -0.03 8.74 -1.33
C TYR A 104 -0.67 7.52 -0.64
N THR A 105 -0.51 7.44 0.67
CA THR A 105 -1.18 6.47 1.55
C THR A 105 -1.86 7.20 2.72
N ILE A 106 -1.28 8.31 3.19
CA ILE A 106 -1.83 9.16 4.25
C ILE A 106 -2.27 10.50 3.65
N TYR A 107 -3.56 10.75 3.71
CA TYR A 107 -4.18 11.96 3.18
C TYR A 107 -4.79 12.80 4.30
N LYS A 108 -4.68 14.13 4.20
CA LYS A 108 -5.44 15.04 5.07
C LYS A 108 -6.92 14.96 4.72
N ILE A 109 -7.79 14.92 5.73
CA ILE A 109 -9.23 15.06 5.53
C ILE A 109 -9.58 16.55 5.55
N ASP A 110 -10.33 17.03 4.56
CA ASP A 110 -10.73 18.43 4.47
C ASP A 110 -11.51 18.85 5.72
N LYS A 111 -11.15 20.00 6.31
CA LYS A 111 -11.74 20.56 7.53
C LYS A 111 -11.69 19.62 8.76
N SER A 112 -10.75 18.68 8.81
CA SER A 112 -10.49 17.81 9.96
C SER A 112 -9.00 17.79 10.29
N SER A 113 -8.66 17.49 11.54
CA SER A 113 -7.29 17.18 11.96
C SER A 113 -6.92 15.71 11.77
N GLU A 114 -7.91 14.86 11.46
CA GLU A 114 -7.74 13.44 11.21
C GLU A 114 -7.10 13.16 9.85
N TYR A 115 -6.52 11.97 9.72
CA TYR A 115 -5.98 11.46 8.49
C TYR A 115 -6.87 10.35 7.91
N CYS A 116 -6.96 10.34 6.59
CA CYS A 116 -7.44 9.21 5.82
C CYS A 116 -6.24 8.33 5.47
N ILE A 117 -6.25 7.09 5.94
CA ILE A 117 -5.23 6.09 5.62
C ILE A 117 -5.85 5.11 4.65
N SER A 118 -5.37 5.11 3.41
CA SER A 118 -5.95 4.31 2.33
C SER A 118 -4.95 4.19 1.17
N PRO A 119 -4.78 3.01 0.55
CA PRO A 119 -3.90 2.82 -0.59
C PRO A 119 -4.55 3.39 -1.86
N LEU A 120 -4.48 4.72 -2.00
CA LEU A 120 -5.10 5.45 -3.09
C LEU A 120 -4.08 5.82 -4.17
N VAL A 121 -4.63 6.16 -5.33
CA VAL A 121 -3.89 6.72 -6.46
C VAL A 121 -4.65 7.92 -6.97
N VAL A 122 -3.92 9.02 -7.08
CA VAL A 122 -4.46 10.31 -7.51
C VAL A 122 -4.24 10.44 -9.00
N ASN A 123 -5.32 10.56 -9.75
CA ASN A 123 -5.31 10.84 -11.19
C ASN A 123 -6.12 12.11 -11.43
N ASP A 124 -5.42 13.21 -11.70
CA ASP A 124 -5.96 14.56 -11.87
C ASP A 124 -6.87 15.02 -10.71
N LYS A 125 -8.16 14.70 -10.80
CA LYS A 125 -9.22 15.14 -9.87
C LYS A 125 -9.81 14.00 -9.05
N TYR A 126 -9.41 12.77 -9.31
CA TYR A 126 -9.97 11.57 -8.67
C TYR A 126 -8.93 10.85 -7.83
N ALA A 127 -9.39 10.23 -6.75
CA ALA A 127 -8.61 9.30 -5.96
C ALA A 127 -9.27 7.92 -6.01
N THR A 128 -8.52 6.93 -6.49
CA THR A 128 -9.03 5.56 -6.70
C THR A 128 -8.38 4.61 -5.71
N LEU A 129 -9.19 3.80 -5.04
CA LEU A 129 -8.72 2.71 -4.18
C LEU A 129 -8.06 1.62 -5.02
N ILE A 130 -6.85 1.25 -4.63
CA ILE A 130 -6.12 0.14 -5.25
C ILE A 130 -6.28 -1.10 -4.40
N THR A 131 -6.72 -2.18 -5.04
CA THR A 131 -6.83 -3.51 -4.43
C THR A 131 -6.13 -4.52 -5.35
N PRO A 132 -5.34 -5.46 -4.81
CA PRO A 132 -4.74 -6.51 -5.63
C PRO A 132 -5.83 -7.46 -6.14
N ASN A 133 -5.85 -7.70 -7.45
CA ASN A 133 -6.76 -8.67 -8.06
C ASN A 133 -6.16 -10.09 -8.03
N GLU A 134 -6.99 -11.09 -8.32
CA GLU A 134 -6.59 -12.50 -8.32
C GLU A 134 -5.39 -12.79 -9.24
N SER A 135 -5.34 -12.13 -10.41
CA SER A 135 -4.24 -12.31 -11.36
C SER A 135 -2.90 -11.87 -10.80
N ILE A 136 -2.85 -10.70 -10.14
CA ILE A 136 -1.63 -10.16 -9.52
C ILE A 136 -1.16 -11.08 -8.39
N ILE A 137 -2.09 -11.57 -7.56
CA ILE A 137 -1.79 -12.45 -6.43
C ILE A 137 -1.23 -13.78 -6.93
N LYS A 138 -1.93 -14.43 -7.87
CA LYS A 138 -1.51 -15.70 -8.46
C LYS A 138 -0.12 -15.59 -9.08
N GLU A 139 0.07 -14.58 -9.92
CA GLU A 139 1.36 -14.39 -10.58
C GLU A 139 2.49 -14.14 -9.57
N PHE A 140 2.25 -13.35 -8.53
CA PHE A 140 3.26 -13.12 -7.49
C PHE A 140 3.61 -14.42 -6.75
N PHE A 141 2.60 -15.25 -6.45
CA PHE A 141 2.81 -16.53 -5.77
C PHE A 141 3.62 -17.52 -6.61
N ASP A 142 3.40 -17.55 -7.92
CA ASP A 142 4.18 -18.36 -8.85
C ASP A 142 5.65 -17.87 -8.92
N LYS A 143 5.86 -16.55 -8.96
CA LYS A 143 7.21 -15.95 -8.94
C LYS A 143 7.93 -16.20 -7.63
N LEU A 144 7.23 -16.13 -6.50
CA LEU A 144 7.78 -16.35 -5.17
C LEU A 144 8.33 -17.78 -5.00
N ASP A 145 7.64 -18.80 -5.52
CA ASP A 145 8.14 -20.19 -5.49
C ASP A 145 9.43 -20.33 -6.29
N SER A 146 9.53 -19.62 -7.42
CA SER A 146 10.71 -19.68 -8.28
C SER A 146 11.90 -18.88 -7.74
N ASN A 147 11.65 -17.77 -7.02
CA ASN A 147 12.70 -16.90 -6.52
C ASN A 147 12.20 -16.04 -5.34
N ILE A 148 12.73 -16.33 -4.15
CA ILE A 148 12.39 -15.61 -2.91
C ILE A 148 12.75 -14.11 -2.92
N GLN A 149 13.64 -13.68 -3.82
CA GLN A 149 13.98 -12.26 -3.97
C GLN A 149 12.78 -11.40 -4.37
N TYR A 150 11.74 -11.98 -4.98
CA TYR A 150 10.49 -11.26 -5.24
C TYR A 150 9.85 -10.73 -3.94
N ALA A 151 9.86 -11.50 -2.85
CA ALA A 151 9.37 -11.05 -1.54
C ALA A 151 10.23 -9.92 -0.96
N ARG A 152 11.56 -10.07 -1.05
CA ARG A 152 12.51 -9.07 -0.54
C ARG A 152 12.31 -7.72 -1.21
N VAL A 153 12.29 -7.73 -2.55
CA VAL A 153 12.13 -6.52 -3.34
C VAL A 153 10.73 -5.92 -3.17
N LEU A 154 9.68 -6.74 -3.12
CA LEU A 154 8.32 -6.26 -2.84
C LEU A 154 8.25 -5.53 -1.49
N ALA A 155 8.82 -6.10 -0.44
CA ALA A 155 8.86 -5.47 0.88
C ALA A 155 9.74 -4.21 0.90
N SER A 156 10.91 -4.22 0.25
CA SER A 156 11.76 -3.04 0.12
C SER A 156 11.04 -1.87 -0.55
N LEU A 157 10.28 -2.15 -1.62
CA LEU A 157 9.47 -1.13 -2.30
C LEU A 157 8.30 -0.66 -1.43
N ALA A 158 7.63 -1.55 -0.71
CA ALA A 158 6.50 -1.20 0.15
C ALA A 158 6.92 -0.30 1.34
N VAL A 159 8.08 -0.58 1.94
CA VAL A 159 8.67 0.23 3.03
C VAL A 159 9.21 1.57 2.51
N GLY A 160 9.58 1.65 1.22
CA GLY A 160 9.96 2.90 0.57
C GLY A 160 8.82 3.93 0.57
N GLY A 161 9.17 5.21 0.69
CA GLY A 161 8.23 6.33 0.66
C GLY A 161 7.61 6.62 -0.71
N GLU A 162 6.76 7.65 -0.77
CA GLU A 162 5.92 8.10 -1.88
C GLU A 162 6.05 9.60 -2.15
#